data_AF-A0A975Y649-F1
#
_entry.id   AF-A0A975Y649-F1
#
_cell.length_a   1.000
_cell.length_b   1.000
_cell.length_c   1.000
_cell.angle_alpha   90.00
_cell.angle_beta   90.00
_cell.angle_gamma   90.00
#
_symmetry.space_group_name_H-M   'P 1'
#
loop_
_entity.id
_entity.type
_entity.pdbx_description
1 polymer ?
#
loop_
_entity_poly.entity_id
_entity_poly.type
_entity_poly.pdbx_seq_one_letter_code
_entity_poly.pdbx_strand_id
1 'polypeptide(L)'
;MDLSNFTTLQNLESAFAGESMANRKYLFFANVARKLGFTDLAKLFKETADQETEHAFAHFELLHPELVVADATALTEEQKKEIISRCLSLAIEGETYEYTTMYPDFAAAAQKDRDNPAAEEFLKQAQESSEHANTFRAAAHRFGLLKFIENYHADRYSEALEVLNGGQAVTRVAGEDPATRKWICRQCSMIYDPVVGDPDSGIAPGTPFEDIPEDWSCPICGATKKTFKPLEEKVAA
;
A
#
# COMPACT_ATOMS: atom_id res chain seq x y z
N MET A 1 -5.30 11.92 -17.53
CA MET A 1 -5.36 10.65 -18.29
C MET A 1 -6.50 9.83 -17.71
N ASP A 2 -7.23 9.09 -18.53
CA ASP A 2 -8.32 8.23 -18.04
C ASP A 2 -7.83 6.79 -17.88
N LEU A 3 -7.43 6.43 -16.66
CA LEU A 3 -6.96 5.08 -16.32
C LEU A 3 -8.11 4.07 -16.19
N SER A 4 -9.37 4.49 -16.32
CA SER A 4 -10.49 3.55 -16.44
C SER A 4 -10.48 2.81 -17.78
N ASN A 5 -9.72 3.32 -18.76
CA ASN A 5 -9.42 2.59 -19.99
C ASN A 5 -8.41 1.46 -19.69
N PHE A 6 -8.95 0.27 -19.46
CA PHE A 6 -8.23 -0.95 -19.11
C PHE A 6 -6.99 -1.20 -20.00
N THR A 7 -7.12 -1.03 -21.32
CA THR A 7 -6.02 -1.27 -22.26
C THR A 7 -4.87 -0.30 -22.06
N THR A 8 -5.15 0.98 -21.79
CA THR A 8 -4.11 1.99 -21.55
C THR A 8 -3.39 1.72 -20.24
N LEU A 9 -4.13 1.36 -19.18
CA LEU A 9 -3.54 1.00 -17.89
C LEU A 9 -2.57 -0.18 -18.04
N GLN A 10 -3.03 -1.27 -18.67
CA GLN A 10 -2.22 -2.48 -18.87
C GLN A 10 -0.97 -2.20 -19.73
N ASN A 11 -1.09 -1.33 -20.74
CA ASN A 11 0.04 -0.92 -21.57
C ASN A 11 1.08 -0.13 -20.77
N LEU A 12 0.65 0.77 -19.87
CA LEU A 12 1.56 1.54 -19.02
C LEU A 12 2.28 0.67 -18.00
N GLU A 13 1.56 -0.26 -17.35
CA GLU A 13 2.17 -1.25 -16.44
C GLU A 13 3.20 -2.12 -17.18
N SER A 14 2.86 -2.58 -18.39
CA SER A 14 3.76 -3.37 -19.23
C SER A 14 4.99 -2.56 -19.66
N ALA A 15 4.83 -1.28 -20.00
CA ALA A 15 5.93 -0.40 -20.34
C ALA A 15 6.84 -0.16 -19.12
N PHE A 16 6.28 0.17 -17.96
CA PHE A 16 7.03 0.32 -16.72
C PHE A 16 7.84 -0.94 -16.37
N ALA A 17 7.24 -2.13 -16.48
CA ALA A 17 7.92 -3.40 -16.27
C ALA A 17 9.04 -3.63 -17.32
N GLY A 18 8.75 -3.33 -18.59
CA GLY A 18 9.71 -3.42 -19.71
C GLY A 18 10.96 -2.58 -19.50
N GLU A 19 10.77 -1.30 -19.19
CA GLU A 19 11.86 -0.36 -18.95
C GLU A 19 12.65 -0.71 -17.69
N SER A 20 11.96 -1.16 -16.63
CA SER A 20 12.62 -1.65 -15.40
C SER A 20 13.52 -2.86 -15.68
N MET A 21 13.06 -3.82 -16.48
CA MET A 21 13.87 -4.96 -16.91
C MET A 21 15.04 -4.52 -17.81
N ALA A 22 14.82 -3.60 -18.74
CA ALA A 22 15.87 -3.06 -19.62
C ALA A 22 16.99 -2.40 -18.81
N ASN A 23 16.62 -1.51 -17.87
CA ASN A 23 17.54 -0.88 -16.94
C ASN A 23 18.39 -1.89 -16.17
N ARG A 24 17.78 -2.89 -15.51
CA ARG A 24 18.53 -3.90 -14.73
C ARG A 24 19.49 -4.71 -15.61
N LYS A 25 19.08 -5.07 -16.83
CA LYS A 25 19.94 -5.76 -17.81
C LYS A 25 21.13 -4.89 -18.23
N TYR A 26 20.90 -3.64 -18.58
CA TYR A 26 21.97 -2.76 -19.06
C TYR A 26 22.99 -2.44 -17.97
N LEU A 27 22.58 -2.29 -16.70
CA LEU A 27 23.51 -2.20 -15.58
C LEU A 27 24.39 -3.46 -15.44
N PHE A 28 23.79 -4.64 -15.61
CA PHE A 28 24.55 -5.90 -15.62
C PHE A 28 25.52 -5.97 -16.80
N PHE A 29 25.08 -5.60 -18.01
CA PHE A 29 25.93 -5.56 -19.20
C PHE A 29 27.09 -4.57 -19.06
N ALA A 30 26.85 -3.41 -18.44
CA ALA A 30 27.90 -2.45 -18.11
C ALA A 30 28.98 -3.07 -17.21
N ASN A 31 28.59 -3.86 -16.21
CA ASN A 31 29.52 -4.59 -15.35
C ASN A 31 30.33 -5.64 -16.12
N VAL A 32 29.66 -6.43 -16.97
CA VAL A 32 30.31 -7.43 -17.84
C VAL A 32 31.32 -6.76 -18.78
N ALA A 33 30.90 -5.72 -19.51
CA ALA A 33 31.75 -4.99 -20.43
C ALA A 33 32.99 -4.40 -19.72
N ARG A 34 32.83 -3.86 -18.51
CA ARG A 34 33.94 -3.35 -17.70
C ARG A 34 34.94 -4.44 -17.31
N LYS A 35 34.44 -5.59 -16.85
CA LYS A 35 35.28 -6.75 -16.47
C LYS A 35 36.07 -7.30 -17.67
N LEU A 36 35.53 -7.16 -18.88
CA LEU A 36 36.17 -7.60 -20.12
C LEU A 36 37.05 -6.53 -20.77
N GLY A 37 37.18 -5.33 -20.17
CA GLY A 37 38.03 -4.25 -20.68
C GLY A 37 37.38 -3.36 -21.76
N PHE A 38 36.08 -3.54 -22.06
CA PHE A 38 35.34 -2.70 -23.00
C PHE A 38 34.77 -1.45 -22.30
N THR A 39 35.65 -0.55 -21.88
CA THR A 39 35.29 0.61 -21.04
C THR A 39 34.25 1.54 -21.70
N ASP A 40 34.40 1.84 -22.98
CA ASP A 40 33.45 2.74 -23.69
C ASP A 40 32.06 2.10 -23.82
N LEU A 41 32.01 0.79 -24.09
CA LEU A 41 30.75 0.06 -24.16
C LEU A 41 30.09 -0.06 -22.77
N ALA A 42 30.89 -0.24 -21.72
CA ALA A 42 30.39 -0.22 -20.35
C ALA A 42 29.76 1.13 -19.97
N LYS A 43 30.37 2.23 -20.44
CA LYS A 43 29.83 3.58 -20.27
C LYS A 43 28.52 3.74 -21.02
N LEU A 44 28.47 3.34 -22.29
CA LEU A 44 27.25 3.39 -23.10
C LEU A 44 26.10 2.62 -22.42
N PHE A 45 26.32 1.38 -21.99
CA PHE A 45 25.28 0.61 -21.29
C PHE A 45 24.79 1.30 -20.01
N LYS A 46 25.70 1.91 -19.23
CA LYS A 46 25.31 2.63 -18.02
C LYS A 46 24.45 3.86 -18.34
N GLU A 47 24.84 4.64 -19.35
CA GLU A 47 24.10 5.83 -19.79
C GLU A 47 22.72 5.44 -20.34
N THR A 48 22.62 4.37 -21.12
CA THR A 48 21.31 3.85 -21.59
C THR A 48 20.47 3.35 -20.42
N ALA A 49 21.05 2.66 -19.44
CA ALA A 49 20.31 2.27 -18.24
C ALA A 49 19.72 3.49 -17.50
N ASP A 50 20.48 4.59 -17.42
CA ASP A 50 19.99 5.82 -16.81
C ASP A 50 18.80 6.40 -17.59
N GLN A 51 18.82 6.35 -18.93
CA GLN A 51 17.68 6.73 -19.77
C GLN A 51 16.44 5.85 -19.53
N GLU A 52 16.60 4.52 -19.43
CA GLU A 52 15.46 3.63 -19.14
C GLU A 52 14.88 3.87 -17.74
N THR A 53 15.67 4.44 -16.82
CA THR A 53 15.13 4.89 -15.51
C THR A 53 14.17 6.06 -15.69
N GLU A 54 14.54 7.05 -16.51
CA GLU A 54 13.68 8.20 -16.83
C GLU A 54 12.41 7.77 -17.58
N HIS A 55 12.52 6.80 -18.51
CA HIS A 55 11.35 6.24 -19.20
C HIS A 55 10.41 5.50 -18.22
N ALA A 56 10.97 4.65 -17.34
CA ALA A 56 10.18 3.98 -16.32
C ALA A 56 9.48 4.98 -15.40
N PHE A 57 10.17 6.02 -14.94
CA PHE A 57 9.56 7.06 -14.12
C PHE A 57 8.46 7.82 -14.86
N ALA A 58 8.66 8.19 -16.12
CA ALA A 58 7.60 8.84 -16.92
C ALA A 58 6.33 7.97 -17.02
N HIS A 59 6.46 6.65 -17.17
CA HIS A 59 5.31 5.74 -17.15
C HIS A 59 4.67 5.62 -15.75
N PHE A 60 5.50 5.56 -14.70
CA PHE A 60 5.03 5.48 -13.32
C PHE A 60 4.29 6.74 -12.88
N GLU A 61 4.72 7.93 -13.31
CA GLU A 61 4.03 9.20 -13.08
C GLU A 61 2.64 9.23 -13.75
N LEU A 62 2.47 8.56 -14.89
CA LEU A 62 1.17 8.42 -15.55
C LEU A 62 0.24 7.44 -14.82
N LEU A 63 0.81 6.39 -14.21
CA LEU A 63 0.08 5.42 -13.38
C LEU A 63 -0.31 6.01 -12.03
N HIS A 64 0.57 6.84 -11.46
CA HIS A 64 0.45 7.41 -10.11
C HIS A 64 0.63 8.94 -10.11
N PRO A 65 -0.24 9.70 -10.81
CA PRO A 65 -0.13 11.15 -10.88
C PRO A 65 -0.26 11.82 -9.51
N GLU A 66 -0.90 11.16 -8.54
CA GLU A 66 -1.01 11.63 -7.16
C GLU A 66 0.34 11.68 -6.41
N LEU A 67 1.37 11.01 -6.92
CA LEU A 67 2.70 10.97 -6.31
C LEU A 67 3.64 12.06 -6.84
N VAL A 68 3.26 12.76 -7.90
CA VAL A 68 4.13 13.73 -8.59
C VAL A 68 4.25 15.01 -7.76
N VAL A 69 5.48 15.32 -7.33
CA VAL A 69 5.80 16.53 -6.56
C VAL A 69 6.55 17.53 -7.45
N ALA A 70 5.82 18.46 -8.07
CA ALA A 70 6.42 19.50 -8.91
C ALA A 70 7.13 20.60 -8.08
N ASP A 71 6.54 21.00 -6.96
CA ASP A 71 7.12 21.96 -6.02
C ASP A 71 6.76 21.57 -4.58
N ALA A 72 7.73 21.00 -3.87
CA ALA A 72 7.55 20.59 -2.48
C ALA A 72 7.31 21.76 -1.52
N THR A 73 7.67 23.00 -1.90
CA THR A 73 7.46 24.20 -1.06
C THR A 73 6.03 24.71 -1.11
N ALA A 74 5.30 24.39 -2.18
CA ALA A 74 3.88 24.69 -2.33
C ALA A 74 2.96 23.73 -1.57
N LEU A 75 3.48 22.60 -1.08
CA LEU A 75 2.71 21.58 -0.36
C LEU A 75 2.61 21.89 1.13
N THR A 76 1.42 21.70 1.68
CA THR A 76 1.21 21.65 3.13
C THR A 76 1.84 20.38 3.72
N GLU A 77 2.11 20.38 5.02
CA GLU A 77 2.64 19.20 5.72
C GLU A 77 1.67 18.00 5.66
N GLU A 78 0.36 18.25 5.61
CA GLU A 78 -0.64 17.17 5.47
C GLU A 78 -0.55 16.54 4.07
N GLN A 79 -0.48 17.34 3.00
CA GLN A 79 -0.31 16.84 1.63
C GLN A 79 0.99 16.06 1.46
N LYS A 80 2.10 16.53 2.05
CA LYS A 80 3.36 15.78 2.05
C LYS A 80 3.21 14.41 2.71
N LYS A 81 2.47 14.35 3.83
CA LYS A 81 2.17 13.09 4.53
C LYS A 81 1.28 12.18 3.70
N GLU A 82 0.26 12.69 3.01
CA GLU A 82 -0.58 11.91 2.11
C GLU A 82 0.25 11.23 1.01
N ILE A 83 1.07 12.01 0.31
CA ILE A 83 1.93 11.52 -0.79
C ILE A 83 2.90 10.45 -0.28
N ILE A 84 3.68 10.75 0.77
CA ILE A 84 4.68 9.78 1.27
C ILE A 84 4.02 8.53 1.88
N SER A 85 2.82 8.67 2.45
CA SER A 85 2.05 7.52 2.93
C SER A 85 1.58 6.66 1.77
N ARG A 86 1.20 7.24 0.62
CA ARG A 86 0.84 6.47 -0.56
C ARG A 86 2.03 5.70 -1.13
N CYS A 87 3.22 6.31 -1.19
CA CYS A 87 4.46 5.60 -1.56
C CYS A 87 4.71 4.39 -0.64
N LEU A 88 4.56 4.58 0.67
CA LEU A 88 4.78 3.51 1.65
C LEU A 88 3.71 2.41 1.56
N SER A 89 2.47 2.80 1.26
CA SER A 89 1.36 1.87 1.01
C SER A 89 1.63 0.99 -0.21
N LEU A 90 2.07 1.57 -1.34
CA LEU A 90 2.47 0.82 -2.55
C LEU A 90 3.61 -0.17 -2.27
N ALA A 91 4.60 0.22 -1.47
CA ALA A 91 5.68 -0.67 -1.06
C ALA A 91 5.17 -1.85 -0.22
N ILE A 92 4.30 -1.59 0.76
CA ILE A 92 3.69 -2.66 1.59
C ILE A 92 2.82 -3.58 0.74
N GLU A 93 2.04 -3.03 -0.19
CA GLU A 93 1.18 -3.77 -1.12
C GLU A 93 2.01 -4.72 -2.00
N GLY A 94 3.08 -4.20 -2.62
CA GLY A 94 4.00 -4.98 -3.46
C GLY A 94 4.65 -6.13 -2.69
N GLU A 95 5.30 -5.83 -1.56
CA GLU A 95 5.95 -6.86 -0.73
C GLU A 95 4.91 -7.89 -0.23
N THR A 96 3.71 -7.44 0.16
CA THR A 96 2.64 -8.36 0.57
C THR A 96 2.22 -9.31 -0.54
N TYR A 97 2.04 -8.82 -1.77
CA TYR A 97 1.76 -9.69 -2.91
C TYR A 97 2.90 -10.70 -3.14
N GLU A 98 4.15 -10.26 -3.03
CA GLU A 98 5.32 -11.11 -3.22
C GLU A 98 5.37 -12.29 -2.24
N TYR A 99 5.32 -12.05 -0.93
CA TYR A 99 5.45 -13.14 0.07
C TYR A 99 4.16 -13.95 0.30
N THR A 100 2.98 -13.43 -0.03
CA THR A 100 1.72 -14.16 0.18
C THR A 100 1.25 -14.93 -1.04
N THR A 101 1.62 -14.50 -2.25
CA THR A 101 1.05 -15.00 -3.50
C THR A 101 2.14 -15.36 -4.50
N MET A 102 2.91 -14.38 -4.98
CA MET A 102 3.80 -14.57 -6.14
C MET A 102 4.89 -15.62 -5.90
N TYR A 103 5.73 -15.44 -4.88
CA TYR A 103 6.81 -16.38 -4.61
C TYR A 103 6.32 -17.76 -4.14
N PRO A 104 5.28 -17.89 -3.30
CA PRO A 104 4.67 -19.18 -3.01
C PRO A 104 4.20 -19.93 -4.27
N ASP A 105 3.52 -19.25 -5.20
CA ASP A 105 3.04 -19.85 -6.45
C ASP A 105 4.22 -20.27 -7.35
N PHE A 106 5.25 -19.43 -7.45
CA PHE A 106 6.46 -19.75 -8.23
C PHE A 106 7.24 -20.91 -7.63
N ALA A 107 7.39 -20.96 -6.30
CA ALA A 107 8.01 -22.08 -5.62
C ALA A 107 7.25 -23.40 -5.85
N ALA A 108 5.91 -23.36 -5.78
CA ALA A 108 5.07 -24.53 -6.07
C ALA A 108 5.20 -24.99 -7.53
N ALA A 109 5.27 -24.06 -8.48
CA ALA A 109 5.52 -24.35 -9.89
C ALA A 109 6.91 -24.97 -10.11
N ALA A 110 7.96 -24.39 -9.52
CA ALA A 110 9.33 -24.90 -9.61
C ALA A 110 9.47 -26.32 -9.00
N GLN A 111 8.79 -26.59 -7.88
CA GLN A 111 8.73 -27.93 -7.30
C GLN A 111 8.06 -28.94 -8.23
N LYS A 112 6.95 -28.55 -8.89
CA LYS A 112 6.26 -29.37 -9.89
C LYS A 112 7.19 -29.71 -11.06
N ASP A 113 8.00 -28.74 -11.49
CA ASP A 113 8.97 -28.89 -12.57
C ASP A 113 10.28 -29.57 -12.13
N ARG A 114 10.41 -29.89 -10.82
CA ARG A 114 11.57 -30.51 -10.18
C ARG A 114 12.84 -29.65 -10.23
N ASP A 115 12.68 -28.33 -10.28
CA ASP A 115 13.75 -27.34 -10.17
C ASP A 115 13.91 -26.89 -8.71
N ASN A 116 14.55 -27.73 -7.91
CA ASN A 116 14.73 -27.45 -6.48
C ASN A 116 15.52 -26.17 -6.21
N PRO A 117 16.61 -25.84 -6.93
CA PRO A 117 17.30 -24.57 -6.74
C PRO A 117 16.41 -23.34 -6.96
N ALA A 118 15.56 -23.34 -7.99
CA ALA A 118 14.61 -22.25 -8.21
C ALA A 118 13.56 -22.16 -7.08
N ALA A 119 13.02 -23.30 -6.64
CA ALA A 119 12.07 -23.33 -5.54
C ALA A 119 12.67 -22.79 -4.23
N GLU A 120 13.91 -23.14 -3.91
CA GLU A 120 14.63 -22.65 -2.73
C GLU A 120 14.86 -21.14 -2.79
N GLU A 121 15.24 -20.61 -3.95
CA GLU A 121 15.43 -19.16 -4.13
C GLU A 121 14.12 -18.40 -3.95
N PHE A 122 13.01 -18.85 -4.57
CA PHE A 122 11.71 -18.20 -4.41
C PHE A 122 11.24 -18.20 -2.94
N LEU A 123 11.41 -19.29 -2.21
CA LEU A 123 11.05 -19.35 -0.79
C LEU A 123 11.89 -18.40 0.07
N LYS A 124 13.18 -18.25 -0.25
CA LYS A 124 14.05 -17.28 0.41
C LYS A 124 13.61 -15.84 0.12
N GLN A 125 13.28 -15.53 -1.13
CA GLN A 125 12.78 -14.20 -1.50
C GLN A 125 11.42 -13.89 -0.86
N ALA A 126 10.55 -14.89 -0.69
CA ALA A 126 9.30 -14.73 0.07
C ALA A 126 9.58 -14.32 1.52
N GLN A 127 10.57 -14.94 2.18
CA GLN A 127 10.96 -14.58 3.55
C GLN A 127 11.51 -13.15 3.61
N GLU A 128 12.41 -12.78 2.71
CA GLU A 128 12.99 -11.42 2.63
C GLU A 128 11.90 -10.36 2.39
N SER A 129 10.96 -10.64 1.48
CA SER A 129 9.84 -9.75 1.21
C SER A 129 8.92 -9.57 2.43
N SER A 130 8.71 -10.62 3.23
CA SER A 130 8.00 -10.50 4.51
C SER A 130 8.71 -9.54 5.48
N GLU A 131 10.04 -9.59 5.54
CA GLU A 131 10.87 -8.70 6.36
C GLU A 131 10.81 -7.24 5.87
N HIS A 132 10.82 -7.02 4.56
CA HIS A 132 10.61 -5.69 3.96
C HIS A 132 9.24 -5.12 4.31
N ALA A 133 8.16 -5.90 4.12
CA ALA A 133 6.80 -5.47 4.46
C ALA A 133 6.69 -5.06 5.94
N ASN A 134 7.29 -5.85 6.84
CA ASN A 134 7.31 -5.53 8.27
C ASN A 134 8.13 -4.27 8.57
N THR A 135 9.26 -4.07 7.89
CA THR A 135 10.07 -2.86 8.00
C THR A 135 9.31 -1.62 7.56
N PHE A 136 8.57 -1.70 6.45
CA PHE A 136 7.74 -0.61 5.96
C PHE A 136 6.56 -0.30 6.89
N ARG A 137 5.88 -1.33 7.42
CA ARG A 137 4.81 -1.14 8.44
C ARG A 137 5.36 -0.48 9.71
N ALA A 138 6.53 -0.91 10.17
CA ALA A 138 7.18 -0.30 11.34
C ALA A 138 7.55 1.17 11.06
N ALA A 139 8.02 1.49 9.84
CA ALA A 139 8.25 2.86 9.43
C ALA A 139 6.95 3.68 9.41
N ALA A 140 5.86 3.13 8.86
CA ALA A 140 4.56 3.79 8.82
C ALA A 140 4.07 4.14 10.24
N HIS A 141 4.21 3.21 11.18
CA HIS A 141 3.89 3.44 12.58
C HIS A 141 4.78 4.53 13.19
N ARG A 142 6.12 4.38 13.06
CA ARG A 142 7.10 5.31 13.65
C ARG A 142 6.93 6.75 13.17
N PHE A 143 6.58 6.94 11.90
CA PHE A 143 6.38 8.26 11.31
C PHE A 143 4.93 8.77 11.40
N GLY A 144 4.03 8.04 12.06
CA GLY A 144 2.63 8.44 12.24
C GLY A 144 1.83 8.48 10.93
N LEU A 145 2.19 7.61 9.97
CA LEU A 145 1.63 7.56 8.62
C LEU A 145 0.50 6.52 8.47
N LEU A 146 0.32 5.61 9.44
CA LEU A 146 -0.71 4.56 9.37
C LEU A 146 -2.11 5.12 9.10
N LYS A 147 -2.49 6.20 9.77
CA LYS A 147 -3.78 6.88 9.55
C LYS A 147 -4.00 7.25 8.08
N PHE A 148 -2.98 7.76 7.39
CA PHE A 148 -3.08 8.19 6.00
C PHE A 148 -3.20 6.98 5.06
N ILE A 149 -2.46 5.91 5.34
CA ILE A 149 -2.53 4.65 4.60
C ILE A 149 -3.94 4.05 4.70
N GLU A 150 -4.48 3.96 5.91
CA GLU A 150 -5.79 3.36 6.14
C GLU A 150 -6.94 4.21 5.58
N ASN A 151 -6.85 5.54 5.69
CA ASN A 151 -7.81 6.45 5.06
C ASN A 151 -7.87 6.23 3.54
N TYR A 152 -6.71 6.07 2.88
CA TYR A 152 -6.66 5.79 1.45
C TYR A 152 -7.36 4.47 1.10
N HIS A 153 -7.09 3.39 1.85
CA HIS A 153 -7.76 2.11 1.64
C HIS A 153 -9.28 2.20 1.85
N ALA A 154 -9.72 2.91 2.89
CA ALA A 154 -11.14 3.13 3.17
C ALA A 154 -11.85 3.95 2.08
N ASP A 155 -11.19 4.99 1.57
CA ASP A 155 -11.74 5.84 0.50
C ASP A 155 -11.90 5.04 -0.80
N ARG A 156 -10.89 4.23 -1.19
CA ARG A 156 -10.95 3.38 -2.40
C ARG A 156 -12.02 2.30 -2.31
N TYR A 157 -12.16 1.67 -1.14
CA TYR A 157 -13.25 0.72 -0.90
C TYR A 157 -14.62 1.38 -1.05
N SER A 158 -14.77 2.59 -0.52
CA SER A 158 -16.00 3.37 -0.64
C SER A 158 -16.31 3.76 -2.09
N GLU A 159 -15.31 4.17 -2.88
CA GLU A 159 -15.47 4.44 -4.32
C GLU A 159 -15.87 3.18 -5.10
N ALA A 160 -15.24 2.04 -4.81
CA ALA A 160 -15.57 0.77 -5.44
C ALA A 160 -17.02 0.36 -5.13
N LEU A 161 -17.48 0.56 -3.89
CA LEU A 161 -18.86 0.36 -3.50
C LEU A 161 -19.83 1.32 -4.21
N GLU A 162 -19.47 2.59 -4.37
CA GLU A 162 -20.27 3.56 -5.14
C GLU A 162 -20.46 3.12 -6.59
N VAL A 163 -19.40 2.63 -7.23
CA VAL A 163 -19.47 2.08 -8.60
C VAL A 163 -20.35 0.85 -8.66
N LEU A 164 -20.21 -0.09 -7.71
CA LEU A 164 -21.05 -1.28 -7.61
C LEU A 164 -22.53 -0.93 -7.38
N ASN A 165 -22.80 0.17 -6.67
CA ASN A 165 -24.14 0.69 -6.39
C ASN A 165 -24.67 1.61 -7.51
N GLY A 166 -24.04 1.63 -8.69
CA GLY A 166 -24.53 2.37 -9.85
C GLY A 166 -24.26 3.89 -9.82
N GLY A 167 -23.22 4.34 -9.11
CA GLY A 167 -22.76 5.73 -9.12
C GLY A 167 -23.57 6.68 -8.25
N GLN A 168 -24.41 6.16 -7.33
CA GLN A 168 -25.04 7.00 -6.31
C GLN A 168 -23.99 7.43 -5.27
N ALA A 169 -23.70 8.73 -5.22
CA ALA A 169 -22.80 9.32 -4.24
C ALA A 169 -23.34 9.09 -2.82
N VAL A 170 -22.53 8.44 -1.99
CA VAL A 170 -22.92 8.10 -0.62
C VAL A 170 -22.50 9.25 0.30
N THR A 171 -23.46 9.93 0.92
CA THR A 171 -23.20 11.10 1.79
C THR A 171 -22.47 10.63 3.06
N ARG A 172 -21.34 11.26 3.43
CA ARG A 172 -20.61 10.95 4.68
C ARG A 172 -21.39 11.54 5.86
N VAL A 173 -22.01 10.69 6.68
CA VAL A 173 -22.71 11.11 7.89
C VAL A 173 -22.36 10.10 8.98
N ALA A 174 -21.86 10.56 10.12
CA ALA A 174 -21.68 9.67 11.27
C ALA A 174 -23.04 9.01 11.59
N GLY A 175 -23.07 7.67 11.67
CA GLY A 175 -24.31 6.94 11.94
C GLY A 175 -25.02 7.51 13.18
N GLU A 176 -26.30 7.87 13.03
CA GLU A 176 -27.03 8.57 14.09
C GLU A 176 -27.37 7.65 15.27
N ASP A 177 -27.42 6.33 15.05
CA ASP A 177 -27.72 5.32 16.08
C ASP A 177 -26.47 4.94 16.90
N PRO A 178 -26.43 5.22 18.22
CA PRO A 178 -25.33 4.82 19.10
C PRO A 178 -25.06 3.31 19.13
N ALA A 179 -26.06 2.47 18.86
CA ALA A 179 -25.94 1.01 18.88
C ALA A 179 -25.21 0.43 17.65
N THR A 180 -24.98 1.24 16.61
CA THR A 180 -24.29 0.80 15.38
C THR A 180 -23.21 1.77 14.93
N ARG A 181 -23.12 2.97 15.53
CA ARG A 181 -22.12 3.97 15.20
C ARG A 181 -20.73 3.49 15.60
N LYS A 182 -19.88 3.25 14.60
CA LYS A 182 -18.49 2.86 14.80
C LYS A 182 -17.62 4.03 15.24
N TRP A 183 -16.51 3.71 15.92
CA TRP A 183 -15.55 4.69 16.44
C TRP A 183 -14.14 4.31 16.03
N ILE A 184 -13.33 5.29 15.65
CA ILE A 184 -11.96 5.07 15.19
C ILE A 184 -10.95 5.67 16.17
N CYS A 185 -9.96 4.87 16.57
CA CYS A 185 -8.84 5.30 17.39
C CYS A 185 -7.98 6.29 16.61
N ARG A 186 -7.80 7.53 17.09
CA ARG A 186 -6.94 8.50 16.37
C ARG A 186 -5.45 8.17 16.39
N GLN A 187 -5.01 7.20 17.20
CA GLN A 187 -3.61 6.84 17.37
C GLN A 187 -3.18 5.65 16.49
N CYS A 188 -4.01 4.60 16.42
CA CYS A 188 -3.68 3.39 15.65
C CYS A 188 -4.80 2.96 14.68
N SER A 189 -5.84 3.78 14.56
CA SER A 189 -6.95 3.59 13.62
C SER A 189 -7.78 2.32 13.79
N MET A 190 -7.58 1.56 14.89
CA MET A 190 -8.52 0.51 15.30
C MET A 190 -9.96 1.04 15.34
N ILE A 191 -10.88 0.29 14.73
CA ILE A 191 -12.31 0.59 14.70
C ILE A 191 -13.01 -0.22 15.78
N TYR A 192 -13.63 0.46 16.73
CA TYR A 192 -14.61 -0.13 17.62
C TYR A 192 -15.97 -0.16 16.92
N ASP A 193 -16.54 -1.36 16.79
CA ASP A 193 -17.90 -1.58 16.29
C ASP A 193 -18.81 -2.03 17.44
N PRO A 194 -19.80 -1.22 17.86
CA PRO A 194 -20.74 -1.59 18.91
C PRO A 194 -21.43 -2.94 18.67
N VAL A 195 -21.68 -3.34 17.40
CA VAL A 195 -22.32 -4.62 17.08
C VAL A 195 -21.46 -5.80 17.52
N VAL A 196 -20.15 -5.66 17.39
CA VAL A 196 -19.17 -6.70 17.75
C VAL A 196 -18.74 -6.58 19.21
N GLY A 197 -18.64 -5.35 19.73
CA GLY A 197 -18.06 -5.06 21.04
C GLY A 197 -16.54 -5.28 21.06
N ASP A 198 -16.01 -5.54 22.25
CA ASP A 198 -14.62 -5.95 22.48
C ASP A 198 -14.58 -7.03 23.59
N PRO A 199 -15.03 -8.27 23.30
CA PRO A 199 -15.22 -9.31 24.32
C PRO A 199 -13.91 -9.70 25.02
N ASP A 200 -12.78 -9.61 24.32
CA ASP A 200 -11.45 -9.92 24.86
C ASP A 200 -11.04 -8.93 25.96
N SER A 201 -11.49 -7.68 25.86
CA SER A 201 -11.33 -6.66 26.92
C SER A 201 -12.56 -6.53 27.83
N GLY A 202 -13.52 -7.46 27.73
CA GLY A 202 -14.71 -7.51 28.59
C GLY A 202 -15.89 -6.64 28.16
N ILE A 203 -15.88 -6.10 26.93
CA ILE A 203 -16.99 -5.32 26.37
C ILE A 203 -17.88 -6.23 25.52
N ALA A 204 -19.10 -6.47 25.96
CA ALA A 204 -20.01 -7.39 25.26
C ALA A 204 -20.43 -6.84 23.87
N PRO A 205 -20.74 -7.73 22.90
CA PRO A 205 -21.37 -7.33 21.66
C PRO A 205 -22.68 -6.56 21.91
N GLY A 206 -22.94 -5.54 21.10
CA GLY A 206 -24.08 -4.63 21.24
C GLY A 206 -23.86 -3.46 22.21
N THR A 207 -22.65 -3.27 22.77
CA THR A 207 -22.38 -2.17 23.71
C THR A 207 -22.07 -0.87 22.94
N PRO A 208 -22.87 0.21 23.08
CA PRO A 208 -22.54 1.51 22.51
C PRO A 208 -21.20 2.04 23.01
N PHE A 209 -20.45 2.80 22.19
CA PHE A 209 -19.14 3.31 22.59
C PHE A 209 -19.22 4.22 23.82
N GLU A 210 -20.32 4.96 23.96
CA GLU A 210 -20.61 5.80 25.12
C GLU A 210 -20.62 5.00 26.42
N ASP A 211 -21.13 3.77 26.37
CA ASP A 211 -21.36 2.90 27.54
C ASP A 211 -20.12 2.09 27.93
N ILE A 212 -19.05 2.13 27.13
CA ILE A 212 -17.76 1.53 27.47
C ILE A 212 -17.20 2.23 28.74
N PRO A 213 -16.61 1.50 29.70
CA PRO A 213 -15.92 2.08 30.85
C PRO A 213 -14.82 3.09 30.45
N GLU A 214 -14.65 4.16 31.22
CA GLU A 214 -13.66 5.22 30.93
C GLU A 214 -12.20 4.76 31.06
N ASP A 215 -11.95 3.66 31.78
CA ASP A 215 -10.65 3.01 31.94
C ASP A 215 -10.35 1.98 30.84
N TRP A 216 -11.30 1.71 29.94
CA TRP A 216 -11.05 0.90 28.75
C TRP A 216 -9.98 1.56 27.87
N SER A 217 -9.09 0.71 27.36
CA SER A 217 -7.97 1.09 26.51
C SER A 217 -8.05 0.36 25.18
N CYS A 218 -7.66 1.03 24.10
CA CYS A 218 -7.61 0.44 22.77
C CYS A 218 -6.82 -0.87 22.79
N PRO A 219 -7.40 -2.00 22.35
CA PRO A 219 -6.75 -3.31 22.43
C PRO A 219 -5.50 -3.42 21.54
N ILE A 220 -5.34 -2.51 20.58
CA ILE A 220 -4.22 -2.52 19.63
C ILE A 220 -3.04 -1.68 20.13
N CYS A 221 -3.27 -0.49 20.69
CA CYS A 221 -2.18 0.45 21.03
C CYS A 221 -2.18 0.97 22.47
N GLY A 222 -3.14 0.54 23.30
CA GLY A 222 -3.26 0.98 24.70
C GLY A 222 -3.71 2.44 24.87
N ALA A 223 -4.11 3.13 23.80
CA ALA A 223 -4.64 4.48 23.90
C ALA A 223 -5.95 4.52 24.68
N THR A 224 -6.18 5.57 25.46
CA THR A 224 -7.41 5.73 26.24
C THR A 224 -8.64 5.94 25.34
N LYS A 225 -9.83 5.65 25.86
CA LYS A 225 -11.14 5.88 25.20
C LYS A 225 -11.27 7.27 24.56
N LYS A 226 -10.71 8.31 25.18
CA LYS A 226 -10.73 9.72 24.69
C LYS A 226 -10.00 9.92 23.36
N THR A 227 -9.14 9.01 22.97
CA THR A 227 -8.42 9.05 21.69
C THR A 227 -9.33 8.70 20.52
N PHE A 228 -10.48 8.09 20.74
CA PHE A 228 -11.41 7.74 19.67
C PHE A 228 -12.24 8.95 19.22
N LYS A 229 -12.69 8.88 17.98
CA LYS A 229 -13.71 9.78 17.41
C LYS A 229 -14.77 8.95 16.66
N PRO A 230 -15.98 9.47 16.46
CA PRO A 230 -16.94 8.82 15.59
C PRO A 230 -16.31 8.52 14.22
N LEU A 231 -16.50 7.30 13.73
CA LEU A 231 -16.18 6.95 12.36
C LEU A 231 -17.30 7.53 11.51
N GLU A 232 -16.95 8.46 10.65
CA GLU A 232 -17.88 9.01 9.66
C GLU A 232 -18.00 8.00 8.52
N GLU A 233 -19.05 7.17 8.59
CA GLU A 233 -19.37 6.21 7.54
C GLU A 233 -20.16 6.91 6.43
N LYS A 234 -20.01 6.43 5.19
CA LYS A 234 -20.86 6.88 4.10
C LYS A 234 -22.21 6.15 4.22
N VAL A 235 -23.32 6.86 4.42
CA VAL A 235 -24.66 6.27 4.56
C VAL A 235 -25.30 6.10 3.18
N ALA A 236 -25.57 4.84 2.79
CA ALA A 236 -26.32 4.50 1.58
C ALA A 236 -27.73 5.10 1.64
N ALA A 237 -28.12 5.85 0.60
CA ALA A 237 -29.49 6.32 0.40
C ALA A 237 -30.32 5.29 -0.36
#